data_AF-A0A183HBE4-F1
#
_entry.id   AF-A0A183HBE4-F1
#
_cell.length_a   1.000
_cell.length_b   1.000
_cell.length_c   1.000
_cell.angle_alpha   90.00
_cell.angle_beta   90.00
_cell.angle_gamma   90.00
#
_symmetry.space_group_name_H-M   'P 1'
#
loop_
_entity.id
_entity.type
_entity.pdbx_description
1 polymer ?
#
loop_
_entity_poly.entity_id
_entity_poly.type
_entity_poly.pdbx_seq_one_letter_code
_entity_poly.pdbx_strand_id
1 'polypeptide(L)'
;MEVESDLYALVFGESVLNDAVAIVLASSVDNFASNKSFFDLEALFAAVVDFLSVFFGSLLLGSIIGCATALITKMTEIKEFPLLESALFILLSYLSFLLAEFVELTGIVAVLFCAICQAHYTYNNLSDEARTRTKQFFELSLFLSRAAHIYPVSAILNIRRKPKIPQRYQHMMLFAGLRGAMAFALAYRNTSTDNRQIMATTTSIVVIVTVLFNGGLTSWFTEYLGIRSLRFYLLNGIKHNLNSSEKKNMH
;
A
#
# COMPACT_ATOMS: atom_id res chain seq x y z
N MET A 1 -1.53 -3.96 21.23
CA MET A 1 -0.86 -3.09 20.25
C MET A 1 -0.80 -3.69 18.85
N GLU A 2 -1.06 -4.99 18.65
CA GLU A 2 -1.00 -5.63 17.31
C GLU A 2 -2.19 -5.29 16.38
N VAL A 3 -3.35 -4.90 16.95
CA VAL A 3 -4.58 -4.65 16.17
C VAL A 3 -4.48 -3.37 15.31
N GLU A 4 -3.71 -2.37 15.73
CA GLU A 4 -3.56 -1.11 14.96
C GLU A 4 -2.68 -1.30 13.72
N SER A 5 -1.63 -2.13 13.81
CA SER A 5 -0.78 -2.47 12.67
C SER A 5 -1.51 -3.31 11.63
N ASP A 6 -2.37 -4.23 12.06
CA ASP A 6 -3.15 -5.08 11.15
C ASP A 6 -4.20 -4.26 10.40
N LEU A 7 -4.88 -3.33 11.10
CA LEU A 7 -5.83 -2.42 10.46
C LEU A 7 -5.14 -1.45 9.51
N TYR A 8 -3.98 -0.91 9.89
CA TYR A 8 -3.18 -0.06 9.00
C TYR A 8 -2.74 -0.81 7.74
N ALA A 9 -2.26 -2.05 7.89
CA ALA A 9 -1.86 -2.89 6.75
C ALA A 9 -3.06 -3.22 5.85
N LEU A 10 -4.23 -3.48 6.44
CA LEU A 10 -5.46 -3.77 5.70
C LEU A 10 -5.93 -2.56 4.89
N VAL A 11 -6.06 -1.38 5.51
CA VAL A 11 -6.53 -0.15 4.83
C VAL A 11 -5.52 0.32 3.77
N PHE A 12 -4.22 0.17 4.05
CA PHE A 12 -3.18 0.45 3.06
C PHE A 12 -3.28 -0.51 1.86
N GLY A 13 -3.42 -1.80 2.13
CA GLY A 13 -3.59 -2.82 1.10
C GLY A 13 -4.83 -2.57 0.24
N GLU A 14 -5.96 -2.24 0.87
CA GLU A 14 -7.21 -1.87 0.20
C GLU A 14 -7.03 -0.65 -0.71
N SER A 15 -6.37 0.40 -0.22
CA SER A 15 -6.16 1.64 -0.98
C SER A 15 -5.33 1.39 -2.25
N VAL A 16 -4.25 0.62 -2.12
CA VAL A 16 -3.37 0.30 -3.26
C VAL A 16 -4.07 -0.63 -4.26
N LEU A 17 -4.80 -1.63 -3.77
CA LEU A 17 -5.56 -2.54 -4.62
C LEU A 17 -6.69 -1.81 -5.37
N ASN A 18 -7.36 -0.87 -4.70
CA ASN A 18 -8.42 -0.08 -5.30
C ASN A 18 -7.91 0.78 -6.46
N ASP A 19 -6.77 1.45 -6.30
CA ASP A 19 -6.17 2.25 -7.38
C ASP A 19 -5.82 1.37 -8.59
N ALA A 20 -5.29 0.18 -8.35
CA ALA A 20 -5.00 -0.81 -9.38
C ALA A 20 -6.28 -1.25 -10.13
N VAL A 21 -7.35 -1.60 -9.38
CA VAL A 21 -8.64 -2.02 -9.95
C VAL A 21 -9.30 -0.89 -10.75
N ALA A 22 -9.26 0.34 -10.25
CA ALA A 22 -9.86 1.50 -10.91
C ALA A 22 -9.22 1.77 -12.28
N ILE A 23 -7.90 1.62 -12.40
CA ILE A 23 -7.18 1.81 -13.66
C ILE A 23 -7.56 0.73 -14.68
N VAL A 24 -7.61 -0.54 -14.27
CA VAL A 24 -8.02 -1.64 -15.18
C VAL A 24 -9.46 -1.44 -15.66
N LEU A 25 -10.35 -1.04 -14.76
CA LEU A 25 -11.74 -0.78 -15.10
C LEU A 25 -11.87 0.39 -16.08
N ALA A 26 -11.14 1.48 -15.86
CA ALA A 26 -11.10 2.61 -16.78
C ALA A 26 -10.63 2.20 -18.18
N SER A 27 -9.55 1.42 -18.27
CA SER A 27 -9.02 0.92 -19.54
C SER A 27 -10.01 0.01 -20.27
N SER A 28 -10.73 -0.86 -19.55
CA SER A 28 -11.73 -1.75 -20.16
C SER A 28 -12.96 -0.96 -20.66
N VAL A 29 -13.40 0.06 -19.92
CA VAL A 29 -14.47 0.97 -20.35
C VAL A 29 -14.05 1.78 -21.59
N ASP A 30 -12.81 2.24 -21.67
CA ASP A 30 -12.31 2.96 -22.86
C ASP A 30 -12.23 2.04 -24.08
N ASN A 31 -11.75 0.80 -23.91
CA ASN A 31 -11.76 -0.23 -24.95
C ASN A 31 -13.19 -0.55 -25.42
N PHE A 32 -14.16 -0.49 -24.52
CA PHE A 32 -15.57 -0.70 -24.83
C PHE A 32 -16.18 0.48 -25.60
N ALA A 33 -15.97 1.72 -25.12
CA ALA A 33 -16.49 2.95 -25.73
C ALA A 33 -16.02 3.13 -27.18
N SER A 34 -14.83 2.62 -27.48
CA SER A 34 -14.24 2.62 -28.81
C SER A 34 -14.93 1.66 -29.79
N ASN A 35 -15.59 0.60 -29.29
CA ASN A 35 -15.97 -0.56 -30.10
C ASN A 35 -17.47 -0.70 -30.42
N LYS A 36 -18.43 -0.06 -29.71
CA LYS A 36 -19.87 -0.19 -30.03
C LYS A 36 -20.73 1.03 -29.65
N SER A 37 -21.72 1.35 -30.49
CA SER A 37 -22.65 2.49 -30.36
C SER A 37 -24.08 2.12 -29.90
N PHE A 38 -24.31 0.90 -29.38
CA PHE A 38 -25.61 0.50 -28.80
C PHE A 38 -25.41 -0.22 -27.45
N PHE A 39 -26.11 0.25 -26.42
CA PHE A 39 -26.14 -0.34 -25.09
C PHE A 39 -26.94 -1.65 -25.14
N ASP A 40 -26.22 -2.77 -25.17
CA ASP A 40 -26.80 -4.11 -25.14
C ASP A 40 -26.26 -4.88 -23.93
N LEU A 41 -27.07 -5.75 -23.32
CA LEU A 41 -26.68 -6.52 -22.12
C LEU A 41 -25.48 -7.44 -22.39
N GLU A 42 -25.36 -7.93 -23.62
CA GLU A 42 -24.22 -8.71 -24.09
C GLU A 42 -22.91 -7.89 -24.07
N ALA A 43 -23.02 -6.61 -24.37
CA ALA A 43 -21.90 -5.67 -24.41
C ALA A 43 -21.35 -5.41 -22.99
N LEU A 44 -22.26 -5.29 -22.00
CA LEU A 44 -21.90 -5.19 -20.59
C LEU A 44 -21.21 -6.47 -20.11
N PHE A 45 -21.74 -7.65 -20.44
CA PHE A 45 -21.13 -8.92 -20.06
C PHE A 45 -19.73 -9.07 -20.65
N ALA A 46 -19.55 -8.71 -21.92
CA ALA A 46 -18.24 -8.73 -22.57
C ALA A 46 -17.22 -7.80 -21.88
N ALA A 47 -17.62 -6.60 -21.48
CA ALA A 47 -16.75 -5.67 -20.75
C ALA A 47 -16.35 -6.22 -19.36
N VAL A 48 -17.27 -6.86 -18.65
CA VAL A 48 -16.95 -7.51 -17.36
C VAL A 48 -15.96 -8.66 -17.56
N VAL A 49 -16.14 -9.48 -18.60
CA VAL A 49 -15.21 -10.58 -18.91
C VAL A 49 -13.83 -10.07 -19.31
N ASP A 50 -13.76 -9.00 -20.12
CA ASP A 50 -12.52 -8.33 -20.50
C ASP A 50 -11.78 -7.78 -19.27
N PHE A 51 -12.47 -7.03 -18.42
CA PHE A 51 -11.91 -6.54 -17.15
C PHE A 51 -11.35 -7.70 -16.29
N LEU A 52 -12.12 -8.77 -16.10
CA LEU A 52 -11.69 -9.90 -15.29
C LEU A 52 -10.50 -10.64 -15.90
N SER A 53 -10.49 -10.83 -17.22
CA SER A 53 -9.40 -11.53 -17.91
C SER A 53 -8.09 -10.73 -17.82
N VAL A 54 -8.16 -9.40 -18.02
CA VAL A 54 -7.01 -8.51 -17.91
C VAL A 54 -6.51 -8.43 -16.46
N PHE A 55 -7.42 -8.31 -15.49
CA PHE A 55 -7.05 -8.25 -14.07
C PHE A 55 -6.37 -9.54 -13.59
N PHE A 56 -7.00 -10.70 -13.80
CA PHE A 56 -6.45 -11.98 -13.37
C PHE A 56 -5.21 -12.40 -14.18
N GLY A 57 -5.17 -12.07 -15.48
CA GLY A 57 -3.99 -12.27 -16.32
C GLY A 57 -2.78 -11.50 -15.79
N SER A 58 -2.99 -10.22 -15.45
CA SER A 58 -1.94 -9.36 -14.87
C SER A 58 -1.47 -9.88 -13.49
N LEU A 59 -2.41 -10.31 -12.66
CA LEU A 59 -2.13 -10.90 -11.34
C LEU A 59 -1.27 -12.16 -11.45
N LEU A 60 -1.65 -13.10 -12.32
CA LEU A 60 -0.93 -14.35 -12.52
C LEU A 60 0.48 -14.10 -13.06
N LEU A 61 0.60 -13.25 -14.08
CA LEU A 61 1.89 -12.89 -14.67
C LEU A 61 2.82 -12.25 -13.63
N GLY A 62 2.32 -11.26 -12.87
CA GLY A 62 3.07 -10.62 -11.80
C GLY A 62 3.53 -11.61 -10.73
N SER A 63 2.63 -12.49 -10.26
CA SER A 63 2.96 -13.51 -9.27
C SER A 63 4.00 -14.51 -9.77
N ILE A 64 3.91 -14.96 -11.04
CA ILE A 64 4.87 -15.90 -11.63
C ILE A 64 6.26 -15.26 -11.70
N ILE A 65 6.36 -14.02 -12.17
CA ILE A 65 7.63 -13.30 -12.28
C ILE A 65 8.22 -13.00 -10.90
N GLY A 66 7.38 -12.66 -9.91
CA GLY A 66 7.81 -12.46 -8.53
C GLY A 66 8.38 -13.75 -7.91
N CYS A 67 7.71 -14.89 -8.10
CA CYS A 67 8.21 -16.20 -7.68
C CYS A 67 9.48 -16.62 -8.42
N ALA A 68 9.57 -16.37 -9.73
CA ALA A 68 10.78 -16.61 -10.52
C ALA A 68 11.96 -15.77 -10.01
N THR A 69 11.71 -14.51 -9.64
CA THR A 69 12.71 -13.63 -9.01
C THR A 69 13.22 -14.21 -7.69
N ALA A 70 12.32 -14.76 -6.86
CA ALA A 70 12.71 -15.42 -5.61
C ALA A 70 13.56 -16.67 -5.87
N LEU A 71 13.23 -17.45 -6.90
CA LEU A 71 14.01 -18.63 -7.29
C LEU A 71 15.39 -18.25 -7.81
N ILE A 72 15.49 -17.25 -8.69
CA ILE A 72 16.75 -16.75 -9.25
C ILE A 72 17.67 -16.28 -8.13
N THR A 73 17.17 -15.42 -7.25
CA THR A 73 17.97 -14.92 -6.11
C THR A 73 18.39 -16.04 -5.17
N LYS A 74 17.61 -17.13 -5.06
CA LYS A 74 17.95 -18.28 -4.21
C LYS A 74 19.01 -19.18 -4.84
N MET A 75 18.95 -19.38 -6.15
CA MET A 75 19.82 -20.31 -6.87
C MET A 75 21.17 -19.69 -7.26
N THR A 76 21.26 -18.38 -7.43
CA THR A 76 22.46 -17.74 -7.99
C THR A 76 23.51 -17.32 -6.95
N GLU A 77 23.30 -17.59 -5.64
CA GLU A 77 24.24 -17.27 -4.54
C GLU A 77 24.96 -15.89 -4.68
N ILE A 78 24.25 -14.84 -5.13
CA ILE A 78 24.81 -13.50 -5.42
C ILE A 78 25.13 -12.69 -4.15
N LYS A 79 25.16 -13.34 -2.98
CA LYS A 79 25.35 -12.70 -1.67
C LYS A 79 26.67 -11.95 -1.53
N GLU A 80 27.67 -12.29 -2.35
CA GLU A 80 28.96 -11.61 -2.39
C GLU A 80 28.90 -10.22 -3.04
N PHE A 81 27.85 -9.91 -3.81
CA PHE A 81 27.69 -8.61 -4.50
C PHE A 81 26.34 -7.94 -4.17
N PRO A 82 26.21 -7.26 -3.00
CA PRO A 82 24.97 -6.62 -2.55
C PRO A 82 24.40 -5.58 -3.53
N LEU A 83 25.26 -4.93 -4.32
CA LEU A 83 24.83 -3.99 -5.36
C LEU A 83 24.05 -4.70 -6.47
N LEU A 84 24.49 -5.90 -6.87
CA LEU A 84 23.83 -6.67 -7.91
C LEU A 84 22.49 -7.24 -7.41
N GLU A 85 22.40 -7.70 -6.16
CA GLU A 85 21.14 -8.16 -5.56
C GLU A 85 20.06 -7.07 -5.56
N SER A 86 20.42 -5.86 -5.11
CA SER A 86 19.50 -4.73 -5.04
C SER A 86 19.10 -4.22 -6.43
N ALA A 87 20.04 -4.19 -7.39
CA ALA A 87 19.75 -3.82 -8.77
C ALA A 87 18.82 -4.84 -9.45
N LEU A 88 19.09 -6.14 -9.28
CA LEU A 88 18.30 -7.23 -9.86
C LEU A 88 16.89 -7.28 -9.26
N PHE A 89 16.74 -6.98 -7.96
CA PHE A 89 15.44 -6.82 -7.31
C PHE A 89 14.56 -5.76 -8.02
N ILE A 90 15.12 -4.58 -8.27
CA ILE A 90 14.41 -3.48 -8.93
C ILE A 90 14.17 -3.78 -10.42
N LEU A 91 15.18 -4.30 -11.12
CA LEU A 91 15.11 -4.57 -12.55
C LEU A 91 14.08 -5.66 -12.88
N LEU A 92 14.02 -6.73 -12.09
CA LEU A 92 13.04 -7.80 -12.30
C LEU A 92 11.61 -7.37 -11.93
N SER A 93 11.45 -6.47 -10.97
CA SER A 93 10.16 -5.82 -10.72
C SER A 93 9.71 -5.03 -11.96
N TYR A 94 10.59 -4.22 -12.55
CA TYR A 94 10.29 -3.48 -13.79
C TYR A 94 10.07 -4.39 -15.01
N LEU A 95 10.78 -5.52 -15.09
CA LEU A 95 10.57 -6.49 -16.16
C LEU A 95 9.13 -7.06 -16.15
N SER A 96 8.53 -7.22 -14.97
CA SER A 96 7.12 -7.66 -14.88
C SER A 96 6.14 -6.66 -15.48
N PHE A 97 6.43 -5.37 -15.38
CA PHE A 97 5.65 -4.31 -16.02
C PHE A 97 5.77 -4.42 -17.55
N LEU A 98 7.00 -4.51 -18.08
CA LEU A 98 7.23 -4.58 -19.53
C LEU A 98 6.63 -5.83 -20.17
N LEU A 99 6.72 -6.98 -19.50
CA LEU A 99 6.13 -8.23 -20.00
C LEU A 99 4.60 -8.19 -19.99
N ALA A 100 3.99 -7.51 -19.02
CA ALA A 100 2.55 -7.33 -19.00
C ALA A 100 2.08 -6.43 -20.15
N GLU A 101 2.75 -5.30 -20.38
CA GLU A 101 2.45 -4.41 -21.53
C GLU A 101 2.63 -5.14 -22.87
N PHE A 102 3.62 -6.02 -22.99
CA PHE A 102 3.83 -6.84 -24.19
C PHE A 102 2.68 -7.84 -24.45
N VAL A 103 2.02 -8.31 -23.39
CA VAL A 103 0.89 -9.27 -23.47
C VAL A 103 -0.46 -8.54 -23.49
N GLU A 104 -0.47 -7.22 -23.66
CA GLU A 104 -1.69 -6.37 -23.64
C GLU A 104 -2.46 -6.48 -22.30
N LEU A 105 -1.72 -6.70 -21.21
CA LEU A 105 -2.22 -6.73 -19.85
C LEU A 105 -1.83 -5.45 -19.10
N THR A 106 -2.41 -5.23 -17.93
CA THR A 106 -2.13 -4.03 -17.14
C THR A 106 -0.79 -4.15 -16.39
N GLY A 107 0.24 -3.45 -16.89
CA GLY A 107 1.57 -3.46 -16.29
C GLY A 107 1.60 -3.03 -14.83
N ILE A 108 0.71 -2.10 -14.44
CA ILE A 108 0.59 -1.57 -13.09
C ILE A 108 0.13 -2.66 -12.10
N VAL A 109 -0.83 -3.51 -12.51
CA VAL A 109 -1.31 -4.62 -11.68
C VAL A 109 -0.26 -5.72 -11.62
N ALA A 110 0.42 -6.02 -12.73
CA ALA A 110 1.47 -7.02 -12.76
C ALA A 110 2.65 -6.66 -11.84
N VAL A 111 3.12 -5.40 -11.88
CA VAL A 111 4.21 -4.95 -10.99
C VAL A 111 3.79 -4.92 -9.53
N LEU A 112 2.52 -4.62 -9.22
CA LEU A 112 1.98 -4.69 -7.87
C LEU A 112 2.08 -6.11 -7.29
N PHE A 113 1.52 -7.10 -7.99
CA PHE A 113 1.54 -8.49 -7.52
C PHE A 113 2.96 -9.08 -7.53
N CYS A 114 3.79 -8.70 -8.50
CA CYS A 114 5.21 -9.02 -8.51
C CYS A 114 5.91 -8.49 -7.24
N ALA A 115 5.68 -7.22 -6.87
CA ALA A 115 6.25 -6.63 -5.67
C ALA A 115 5.75 -7.29 -4.38
N ILE A 116 4.48 -7.69 -4.30
CA ILE A 116 3.94 -8.45 -3.16
C ILE A 116 4.65 -9.80 -3.02
N CYS A 117 4.79 -10.55 -4.11
CA CYS A 117 5.51 -11.83 -4.12
C CYS A 117 7.00 -11.64 -3.77
N GLN A 118 7.64 -10.61 -4.31
CA GLN A 118 9.04 -10.29 -3.99
C GLN A 118 9.22 -9.87 -2.53
N ALA A 119 8.29 -9.12 -1.95
CA ALA A 119 8.32 -8.74 -0.55
C ALA A 119 8.17 -9.96 0.38
N HIS A 120 7.39 -10.95 -0.02
CA HIS A 120 7.18 -12.16 0.78
C HIS A 120 8.31 -13.18 0.62
N TYR A 121 8.74 -13.47 -0.62
CA TYR A 121 9.68 -14.54 -0.91
C TYR A 121 11.12 -14.04 -1.11
N THR A 122 11.31 -13.03 -1.95
CA THR A 122 12.63 -12.54 -2.34
C THR A 122 13.29 -11.76 -1.21
N TYR A 123 12.55 -10.93 -0.48
CA TYR A 123 13.10 -10.12 0.62
C TYR A 123 13.74 -10.97 1.71
N ASN A 124 13.17 -12.16 2.01
CA ASN A 124 13.74 -13.07 2.99
C ASN A 124 15.04 -13.74 2.51
N ASN A 125 15.27 -13.77 1.20
CA ASN A 125 16.42 -14.41 0.58
C ASN A 125 17.60 -13.45 0.32
N LEU A 126 17.36 -12.13 0.31
CA LEU A 126 18.40 -11.09 0.18
C LEU A 126 19.35 -11.01 1.39
N SER A 127 20.59 -10.56 1.14
CA SER A 127 21.55 -10.17 2.18
C SER A 127 21.07 -8.93 2.97
N ASP A 128 21.47 -8.81 4.23
CA ASP A 128 21.07 -7.68 5.10
C ASP A 128 21.59 -6.33 4.60
N GLU A 129 22.75 -6.32 3.95
CA GLU A 129 23.28 -5.14 3.27
C GLU A 129 22.37 -4.73 2.10
N ALA A 130 21.98 -5.69 1.26
CA ALA A 130 21.09 -5.44 0.11
C ALA A 130 19.71 -4.95 0.56
N ARG A 131 19.15 -5.50 1.65
CA ARG A 131 17.89 -5.01 2.26
C ARG A 131 17.98 -3.55 2.66
N THR A 132 19.06 -3.17 3.33
CA THR A 132 19.26 -1.79 3.80
C THR A 132 19.40 -0.84 2.60
N ARG A 133 20.15 -1.25 1.57
CA ARG A 133 20.34 -0.46 0.35
C ARG A 133 19.05 -0.28 -0.44
N THR A 134 18.27 -1.34 -0.59
CA THR A 134 16.95 -1.29 -1.24
C THR A 134 16.01 -0.35 -0.49
N LYS A 135 15.96 -0.41 0.86
CA LYS A 135 15.16 0.54 1.66
C LYS A 135 15.60 1.98 1.46
N GLN A 136 16.90 2.26 1.57
CA GLN A 136 17.45 3.60 1.34
C GLN A 136 17.13 4.11 -0.07
N PHE A 137 17.22 3.25 -1.08
CA PHE A 137 16.88 3.61 -2.46
C PHE A 137 15.41 4.01 -2.60
N PHE A 138 14.48 3.24 -2.04
CA PHE A 138 13.06 3.57 -2.05
C PHE A 138 12.77 4.87 -1.26
N GLU A 139 13.39 5.06 -0.10
CA GLU A 139 13.25 6.30 0.69
C GLU A 139 13.74 7.54 -0.07
N LEU A 140 14.90 7.44 -0.72
CA LEU A 140 15.44 8.52 -1.56
C LEU A 140 14.56 8.80 -2.77
N SER A 141 14.05 7.76 -3.42
CA SER A 141 13.14 7.91 -4.57
C SER A 141 11.83 8.58 -4.17
N LEU A 142 11.25 8.23 -3.02
CA LEU A 142 10.07 8.88 -2.46
C LEU A 142 10.34 10.34 -2.09
N PHE A 143 11.52 10.65 -1.55
CA PHE A 143 11.91 12.03 -1.25
C PHE A 143 12.01 12.89 -2.52
N LEU A 144 12.67 12.36 -3.57
CA LEU A 144 12.79 13.04 -4.86
C LEU A 144 11.42 13.24 -5.53
N SER A 145 10.58 12.20 -5.56
CA SER A 145 9.22 12.27 -6.09
C SER A 145 8.39 13.35 -5.39
N ARG A 146 8.48 13.43 -4.06
CA ARG A 146 7.78 14.47 -3.28
C ARG A 146 8.33 15.87 -3.54
N ALA A 147 9.65 16.03 -3.63
CA ALA A 147 10.25 17.32 -3.98
C ALA A 147 9.77 17.78 -5.37
N ALA A 148 9.76 16.86 -6.33
CA ALA A 148 9.31 17.12 -7.69
C ALA A 148 7.82 17.51 -7.76
N HIS A 149 6.95 17.00 -6.88
CA HIS A 149 5.54 17.38 -6.86
C HIS A 149 5.27 18.66 -6.05
N ILE A 150 5.87 18.80 -4.87
CA ILE A 150 5.54 19.88 -3.91
C ILE A 150 6.04 21.24 -4.40
N TYR A 151 7.26 21.35 -4.93
CA TYR A 151 7.82 22.65 -5.34
C TYR A 151 7.08 23.28 -6.54
N PRO A 152 6.79 22.56 -7.63
CA PRO A 152 6.03 23.11 -8.75
C PRO A 152 4.59 23.46 -8.38
N VAL A 153 3.88 22.59 -7.64
CA VAL A 153 2.51 22.86 -7.21
C VAL A 153 2.46 24.10 -6.31
N SER A 154 3.39 24.22 -5.36
CA SER A 154 3.46 25.40 -4.50
C SER A 154 3.87 26.67 -5.27
N ALA A 155 4.68 26.57 -6.32
CA ALA A 155 4.99 27.68 -7.21
C ALA A 155 3.75 28.14 -8.00
N ILE A 156 2.97 27.20 -8.56
CA ILE A 156 1.72 27.48 -9.27
C ILE A 156 0.70 28.13 -8.33
N LEU A 157 0.51 27.58 -7.13
CA LEU A 157 -0.40 28.16 -6.13
C LEU A 157 0.04 29.57 -5.70
N ASN A 158 1.35 29.83 -5.65
CA ASN A 158 1.90 31.15 -5.32
C ASN A 158 1.67 32.22 -6.41
N ILE A 159 1.27 31.84 -7.63
CA ILE A 159 0.89 32.79 -8.69
C ILE A 159 -0.49 33.40 -8.38
N ARG A 160 -1.42 32.59 -7.85
CA ARG A 160 -2.83 32.99 -7.67
C ARG A 160 -3.17 33.39 -6.23
N ARG A 161 -2.36 33.00 -5.25
CA ARG A 161 -2.63 33.23 -3.82
C ARG A 161 -1.90 34.45 -3.26
N LYS A 162 -2.64 35.31 -2.54
CA LYS A 162 -2.09 36.32 -1.61
C LYS A 162 -2.65 36.01 -0.21
N PRO A 163 -1.83 35.75 0.82
CA PRO A 163 -0.36 35.76 0.86
C PRO A 163 0.30 34.52 0.24
N LYS A 164 1.54 34.69 -0.26
CA LYS A 164 2.37 33.61 -0.83
C LYS A 164 2.80 32.62 0.26
N ILE A 165 2.87 31.34 -0.09
CA ILE A 165 3.42 30.28 0.77
C ILE A 165 4.95 30.48 0.83
N PRO A 166 5.52 30.80 2.02
CA PRO A 166 6.95 31.01 2.17
C PRO A 166 7.73 29.71 1.99
N GLN A 167 8.97 29.78 1.49
CA GLN A 167 9.83 28.62 1.28
C GLN A 167 9.98 27.74 2.54
N ARG A 168 9.98 28.31 3.75
CA ARG A 168 10.06 27.57 5.01
C ARG A 168 8.93 26.54 5.17
N TYR A 169 7.72 26.87 4.71
CA TYR A 169 6.58 25.96 4.75
C TYR A 169 6.63 24.89 3.64
N GLN A 170 7.23 25.20 2.48
CA GLN A 170 7.45 24.23 1.40
C GLN A 170 8.46 23.15 1.83
N HIS A 171 9.57 23.56 2.43
CA HIS A 171 10.54 22.62 3.01
C HIS A 171 9.91 21.81 4.14
N MET A 172 9.11 22.44 5.02
CA MET A 172 8.37 21.73 6.06
C MET A 172 7.44 20.66 5.47
N MET A 173 6.71 20.97 4.40
CA MET A 173 5.80 20.04 3.73
C MET A 173 6.55 18.86 3.09
N LEU A 174 7.71 19.12 2.49
CA LEU A 174 8.59 18.08 1.94
C LEU A 174 9.11 17.13 3.04
N PHE A 175 9.60 17.68 4.15
CA PHE A 175 10.11 16.90 5.28
C PHE A 175 9.00 16.28 6.15
N ALA A 176 7.77 16.80 6.10
CA ALA A 176 6.62 16.24 6.83
C ALA A 176 6.18 14.87 6.28
N GLY A 177 6.35 14.60 4.99
CA GLY A 177 6.06 13.28 4.42
C GLY A 177 7.06 12.19 4.83
N LEU A 178 8.32 12.56 5.09
CA LEU A 178 9.37 11.65 5.59
C LEU A 178 9.08 11.21 7.06
N ARG A 179 8.12 11.89 7.68
CA ARG A 179 7.87 11.93 9.12
C ARG A 179 6.99 10.80 9.65
N GLY A 180 6.43 9.91 8.83
CA GLY A 180 5.85 8.67 9.34
C GLY A 180 6.89 7.82 10.08
N ALA A 181 8.08 7.67 9.48
CA ALA A 181 9.23 6.98 10.09
C ALA A 181 10.04 7.90 11.03
N MET A 182 10.19 9.19 10.69
CA MET A 182 10.94 10.14 11.53
C MET A 182 10.21 10.55 12.81
N ALA A 183 8.87 10.57 12.88
CA ALA A 183 8.12 10.85 14.12
C ALA A 183 8.34 9.77 15.19
N PHE A 184 8.47 8.50 14.78
CA PHE A 184 8.80 7.38 15.68
C PHE A 184 10.20 7.52 16.29
N ALA A 185 11.18 7.99 15.52
CA ALA A 185 12.56 8.23 16.00
C ALA A 185 12.76 9.59 16.71
N LEU A 186 11.96 10.62 16.39
CA LEU A 186 11.98 11.94 17.07
C LEU A 186 11.29 11.93 18.44
N ALA A 187 10.43 10.94 18.73
CA ALA A 187 9.91 10.72 20.08
C ALA A 187 11.01 10.42 21.13
N TYR A 188 12.25 10.14 20.69
CA TYR A 188 13.36 9.75 21.56
C TYR A 188 14.44 10.82 21.80
N ARG A 189 14.42 12.00 21.18
CA ARG A 189 15.48 13.00 21.42
C ARG A 189 14.98 14.31 22.06
N ASN A 190 15.45 14.47 23.29
CA ASN A 190 15.14 15.54 24.24
C ASN A 190 15.86 16.87 23.93
N THR A 191 15.12 17.95 24.18
CA THR A 191 15.48 19.33 24.61
C THR A 191 16.71 20.07 24.08
N SER A 192 16.44 21.25 23.50
CA SER A 192 17.08 22.51 23.95
C SER A 192 16.57 23.73 23.15
N THR A 193 15.36 24.23 23.45
CA THR A 193 15.02 25.68 23.55
C THR A 193 13.50 25.93 23.60
N ASP A 194 13.09 26.64 24.65
CA ASP A 194 11.70 26.67 25.17
C ASP A 194 10.64 27.24 24.20
N ASN A 195 10.98 28.16 23.31
CA ASN A 195 9.96 28.85 22.51
C ASN A 195 9.68 28.23 21.13
N ARG A 196 10.60 27.41 20.59
CA ARG A 196 10.36 26.61 19.37
C ARG A 196 9.88 25.19 19.69
N GLN A 197 10.07 24.74 20.92
CA GLN A 197 9.45 23.52 21.46
C GLN A 197 7.94 23.64 21.55
N ILE A 198 7.38 24.77 21.98
CA ILE A 198 5.93 24.88 22.17
C ILE A 198 5.17 24.73 20.84
N MET A 199 5.59 25.40 19.76
CA MET A 199 4.94 25.21 18.45
C MET A 199 5.09 23.78 17.89
N ALA A 200 6.26 23.15 18.09
CA ALA A 200 6.51 21.79 17.65
C ALA A 200 5.73 20.75 18.47
N THR A 201 5.60 20.97 19.78
CA THR A 201 4.84 20.14 20.72
C THR A 201 3.35 20.31 20.51
N THR A 202 2.84 21.53 20.34
CA THR A 202 1.41 21.77 20.05
C THR A 202 0.99 21.12 18.75
N THR A 203 1.80 21.22 17.69
CA THR A 203 1.50 20.56 16.42
C THR A 203 1.56 19.03 16.55
N SER A 204 2.53 18.51 17.30
CA SER A 204 2.62 17.08 17.58
C SER A 204 1.44 16.58 18.41
N ILE A 205 1.01 17.32 19.43
CA ILE A 205 -0.17 16.99 20.25
C ILE A 205 -1.43 17.09 19.40
N VAL A 206 -1.61 18.11 18.58
CA VAL A 206 -2.79 18.22 17.71
C VAL A 206 -2.82 17.06 16.72
N VAL A 207 -1.69 16.66 16.13
CA VAL A 207 -1.62 15.51 15.22
C VAL A 207 -1.87 14.20 15.97
N ILE A 208 -1.26 14.00 17.14
CA ILE A 208 -1.48 12.82 17.98
C ILE A 208 -2.94 12.74 18.43
N VAL A 209 -3.52 13.83 18.90
CA VAL A 209 -4.91 13.90 19.35
C VAL A 209 -5.87 13.76 18.18
N THR A 210 -5.66 14.40 17.03
CA THR A 210 -6.57 14.22 15.89
C THR A 210 -6.48 12.82 15.31
N VAL A 211 -5.30 12.21 15.27
CA VAL A 211 -5.13 10.81 14.84
C VAL A 211 -5.73 9.84 15.86
N LEU A 212 -5.51 10.04 17.17
CA LEU A 212 -6.07 9.18 18.21
C LEU A 212 -7.57 9.37 18.41
N PHE A 213 -8.07 10.60 18.27
CA PHE A 213 -9.46 10.93 18.54
C PHE A 213 -10.35 10.72 17.30
N ASN A 214 -9.95 11.16 16.10
CA ASN A 214 -10.72 10.82 14.88
C ASN A 214 -10.52 9.36 14.47
N GLY A 215 -9.34 8.78 14.72
CA GLY A 215 -9.12 7.33 14.55
C GLY A 215 -9.92 6.51 15.57
N GLY A 216 -9.87 6.88 16.85
CA GLY A 216 -10.56 6.16 17.94
C GLY A 216 -12.08 6.30 17.98
N LEU A 217 -12.63 7.46 17.60
CA LEU A 217 -14.09 7.65 17.50
C LEU A 217 -14.71 6.79 16.41
N THR A 218 -13.96 6.48 15.34
CA THR A 218 -14.44 5.60 14.27
C THR A 218 -14.68 4.18 14.80
N SER A 219 -13.87 3.72 15.77
CA SER A 219 -14.06 2.45 16.46
C SER A 219 -15.26 2.47 17.43
N TRP A 220 -15.46 3.56 18.16
CA TRP A 220 -16.63 3.71 19.04
C TRP A 220 -17.94 3.77 18.24
N PHE A 221 -17.92 4.45 17.09
CA PHE A 221 -19.06 4.55 16.18
C PHE A 221 -19.44 3.21 15.56
N THR A 222 -18.45 2.38 15.20
CA THR A 222 -18.70 1.02 14.70
C THR A 222 -19.19 0.07 15.80
N GLU A 223 -18.81 0.30 17.06
CA GLU A 223 -19.33 -0.46 18.21
C GLU A 223 -20.78 -0.06 18.56
N TYR A 224 -21.14 1.22 18.42
CA TYR A 224 -22.53 1.70 18.54
C TYR A 224 -23.46 1.13 17.45
N LEU A 225 -22.92 0.83 16.26
CA LEU A 225 -23.64 0.18 15.15
C LEU A 225 -23.79 -1.35 15.27
N GLY A 226 -23.31 -1.97 16.36
CA GLY A 226 -23.76 -3.30 16.82
C GLY A 226 -23.32 -4.52 15.98
N ILE A 227 -22.35 -4.40 15.07
CA ILE A 227 -21.98 -5.47 14.13
C ILE A 227 -21.17 -6.62 14.80
N ARG A 228 -20.66 -6.44 16.03
CA ARG A 228 -19.82 -7.45 16.72
C ARG A 228 -20.60 -8.47 17.55
N SER A 229 -21.82 -8.17 18.00
CA SER A 229 -22.58 -9.05 18.91
C SER A 229 -23.07 -10.33 18.24
N LEU A 230 -23.38 -10.27 16.93
CA LEU A 230 -23.95 -11.39 16.18
C LEU A 230 -22.97 -12.58 16.03
N ARG A 231 -21.67 -12.30 15.88
CA ARG A 231 -20.64 -13.34 15.71
C ARG A 231 -20.35 -14.10 17.00
N PHE A 232 -20.53 -13.46 18.16
CA PHE A 232 -20.33 -14.09 19.46
C PHE A 232 -21.50 -15.02 19.82
N TYR A 233 -22.75 -14.65 19.46
CA TYR A 233 -23.92 -15.50 19.65
C TYR A 233 -23.90 -16.75 18.76
N LEU A 234 -23.49 -16.64 17.49
CA LEU A 234 -23.39 -17.79 16.59
C LEU A 234 -22.32 -18.79 17.04
N LEU A 235 -21.15 -18.33 17.48
CA LEU A 235 -20.07 -19.24 17.90
C LEU A 235 -20.36 -19.96 19.22
N ASN A 236 -21.04 -19.32 20.17
CA ASN A 236 -21.44 -19.99 21.42
C ASN A 236 -22.63 -20.95 21.23
N GLY A 237 -23.57 -20.64 20.34
CA GLY A 237 -24.65 -21.57 19.97
C GLY A 237 -24.16 -22.85 19.29
N ILE A 238 -23.10 -22.75 18.48
CA ILE A 238 -22.49 -23.91 17.80
C ILE A 238 -21.67 -24.76 18.78
N LYS A 239 -20.91 -24.15 19.70
CA LYS A 239 -20.14 -24.89 20.73
C LYS A 239 -21.03 -25.69 21.68
N HIS A 240 -22.19 -25.16 22.05
CA HIS A 240 -23.10 -25.86 22.96
C HIS A 240 -23.75 -27.09 22.30
N ASN A 241 -24.00 -27.04 20.98
CA ASN A 241 -24.53 -28.18 20.23
C ASN A 241 -23.47 -29.28 19.97
N LEU A 242 -22.20 -28.92 19.77
CA LEU A 242 -21.12 -29.90 19.59
C LEU A 242 -20.85 -30.70 20.87
N ASN A 243 -20.79 -30.04 22.03
CA ASN A 243 -20.55 -30.72 23.32
C ASN A 243 -21.71 -31.65 23.73
N SER A 244 -22.94 -31.39 23.29
CA SER A 244 -24.07 -32.28 23.55
C SER A 244 -24.09 -33.53 22.65
N SER A 245 -23.51 -33.44 21.45
CA SER A 245 -23.40 -34.57 20.52
C SER A 245 -22.27 -35.53 20.91
N GLU A 246 -21.14 -35.03 21.41
CA GLU A 246 -20.04 -35.90 21.87
C GLU A 246 -20.41 -36.73 23.11
N LYS A 247 -21.21 -36.18 24.04
CA LYS A 247 -21.67 -36.93 25.22
C LYS A 247 -22.69 -38.05 24.92
N LYS A 248 -23.39 -37.98 23.78
CA LYS A 248 -24.38 -39.01 23.38
C LYS A 248 -23.76 -40.22 22.68
N ASN A 249 -22.54 -40.11 22.17
CA ASN A 249 -21.85 -41.20 21.45
C ASN A 249 -20.94 -42.05 22.35
N MET A 250 -20.96 -41.83 23.66
CA MET A 250 -20.10 -42.53 24.64
C MET A 250 -20.86 -43.43 25.62
N HIS A 251 -22.14 -43.70 25.34
CA HIS A 251 -23.00 -44.65 26.07
C HIS A 251 -23.64 -45.66 25.12
#